data_AF-A0A5Q0CDL7-F1
#
_entry.id   AF-A0A5Q0CDL7-F1
#
_cell.length_a   1.000
_cell.length_b   1.000
_cell.length_c   1.000
_cell.angle_alpha   90.00
_cell.angle_beta   90.00
_cell.angle_gamma   90.00
#
_symmetry.space_group_name_H-M   'P 1'
#
loop_
_entity.id
_entity.type
_entity.pdbx_description
1 polymer ?
#
loop_
_entity_poly.entity_id
_entity_poly.type
_entity_poly.pdbx_seq_one_letter_code
_entity_poly.pdbx_strand_id
1 'polypeptide(L)'
;MVKAGIRIFIRADASAKIGAGHVMRCLTLADALRQEGATATFLSRDMPPALAALIREKGHWLVALSDDQACLALLAEAEPEWLIVDHYGLDVRFEQAARCAARKIMVIDDLADRVHDCDLLLDQNLGRNAEHYRGLTPGHCQLLIGPSYALLRPDFAELRNISLQRRTAGVVRHILISMGGFDGDNVTGAVLSALQSCSLPAGLRLSVVMGRDSPWIDSVGQLAATMPWPTEVLVGVRDMARLMSASDLAIGAAGGAAWERATLGLPVLLLILADNQRPGAMALAKAGAARLLPEDRPIAETLCAELVALMEPSVLVAASRASAAVTDALGAQKVAATLLEAA
;
A
#
# COMPACT_ATOMS: atom_id res chain seq x y z
N MET A 1 -30.45 7.22 2.58
CA MET A 1 -31.07 6.50 1.44
C MET A 1 -29.94 5.90 0.63
N VAL A 2 -29.79 4.58 0.65
CA VAL A 2 -28.80 3.88 -0.19
C VAL A 2 -29.29 3.97 -1.64
N LYS A 3 -28.56 4.66 -2.52
CA LYS A 3 -28.82 4.66 -3.96
C LYS A 3 -28.43 3.29 -4.51
N ALA A 4 -29.39 2.36 -4.58
CA ALA A 4 -29.18 1.12 -5.32
C ALA A 4 -28.90 1.45 -6.79
N GLY A 5 -27.77 0.98 -7.34
CA GLY A 5 -27.50 1.03 -8.79
C GLY A 5 -26.29 1.84 -9.27
N ILE A 6 -25.44 2.38 -8.39
CA ILE A 6 -24.20 3.05 -8.84
C ILE A 6 -23.24 2.02 -9.45
N ARG A 7 -22.84 2.23 -10.70
CA ARG A 7 -21.89 1.41 -11.45
C ARG A 7 -20.55 2.12 -11.56
N ILE A 8 -19.52 1.41 -11.14
CA ILE A 8 -18.16 1.94 -11.02
C ILE A 8 -17.26 1.08 -11.88
N PHE A 9 -16.48 1.71 -12.75
CA PHE A 9 -15.47 1.05 -13.55
C PHE A 9 -14.10 1.43 -13.02
N ILE A 10 -13.20 0.46 -12.91
CA ILE A 10 -11.88 0.66 -12.33
C ILE A 10 -10.82 0.23 -13.36
N ARG A 11 -10.07 1.19 -13.88
CA ARG A 11 -8.94 0.97 -14.78
C ARG A 11 -7.65 0.84 -13.97
N ALA A 12 -7.19 -0.39 -13.78
CA ALA A 12 -5.94 -0.71 -13.10
C ALA A 12 -5.33 -1.98 -13.69
N ASP A 13 -4.00 -2.05 -13.71
CA ASP A 13 -3.25 -3.23 -14.16
C ASP A 13 -2.34 -3.76 -13.05
N ALA A 14 -2.00 -5.04 -13.18
CA ALA A 14 -0.97 -5.67 -12.38
C ALA A 14 -0.12 -6.58 -13.28
N SER A 15 1.17 -6.64 -12.99
CA SER A 15 2.09 -7.57 -13.67
C SER A 15 3.31 -7.78 -12.79
N ALA A 16 4.22 -8.67 -13.21
CA ALA A 16 5.51 -8.81 -12.53
C ALA A 16 6.29 -7.48 -12.49
N LYS A 17 6.09 -6.59 -13.48
CA LYS A 17 6.76 -5.28 -13.56
C LYS A 17 6.01 -4.18 -12.80
N ILE A 18 4.68 -4.17 -12.87
CA ILE A 18 3.83 -3.14 -12.23
C ILE A 18 3.64 -3.43 -10.73
N GLY A 19 3.69 -4.71 -10.35
CA GLY A 19 3.29 -5.17 -9.03
C GLY A 19 1.76 -5.23 -8.87
N ALA A 20 1.31 -5.61 -7.68
CA ALA A 20 -0.12 -5.79 -7.36
C ALA A 20 -0.75 -4.56 -6.67
N GLY A 21 0.03 -3.52 -6.36
CA GLY A 21 -0.38 -2.42 -5.48
C GLY A 21 -1.63 -1.69 -5.95
N HIS A 22 -1.68 -1.30 -7.22
CA HIS A 22 -2.81 -0.61 -7.85
C HIS A 22 -4.11 -1.43 -7.72
N VAL A 23 -4.07 -2.70 -8.12
CA VAL A 23 -5.22 -3.60 -8.06
C VAL A 23 -5.68 -3.82 -6.61
N MET A 24 -4.75 -4.02 -5.67
CA MET A 24 -5.10 -4.29 -4.27
C MET A 24 -5.75 -3.08 -3.57
N ARG A 25 -5.27 -1.86 -3.83
CA ARG A 25 -5.90 -0.64 -3.26
C ARG A 25 -7.26 -0.36 -3.91
N CYS A 26 -7.37 -0.54 -5.23
CA CYS A 26 -8.64 -0.45 -5.93
C CYS A 26 -9.65 -1.52 -5.47
N LEU A 27 -9.21 -2.76 -5.21
CA LEU A 27 -10.06 -3.82 -4.67
C LEU A 27 -10.58 -3.48 -3.28
N THR A 28 -9.76 -2.85 -2.45
CA THR A 28 -10.18 -2.36 -1.13
C THR A 28 -11.27 -1.29 -1.24
N LEU A 29 -11.12 -0.33 -2.15
CA LEU A 29 -12.14 0.68 -2.41
C LEU A 29 -13.42 0.06 -3.00
N ALA A 30 -13.29 -0.88 -3.94
CA ALA A 30 -14.41 -1.62 -4.52
C ALA A 30 -15.19 -2.41 -3.46
N ASP A 31 -14.51 -3.08 -2.52
CA ASP A 31 -15.14 -3.76 -1.38
C ASP A 31 -15.95 -2.78 -0.52
N ALA A 32 -15.40 -1.59 -0.22
CA ALA A 32 -16.11 -0.56 0.55
C ALA A 32 -17.34 -0.01 -0.19
N LEU A 33 -17.21 0.28 -1.49
CA LEU A 33 -18.33 0.73 -2.33
C LEU A 33 -19.44 -0.32 -2.45
N ARG A 34 -19.07 -1.60 -2.53
CA ARG A 34 -20.02 -2.71 -2.59
C ARG A 34 -20.81 -2.87 -1.29
N GLN A 35 -20.20 -2.63 -0.14
CA GLN A 35 -20.90 -2.64 1.16
C GLN A 35 -22.04 -1.60 1.20
N GLU A 36 -21.89 -0.51 0.45
CA GLU A 36 -22.88 0.55 0.26
C GLU A 36 -23.79 0.35 -0.97
N GLY A 37 -23.77 -0.84 -1.59
CA GLY A 37 -24.69 -1.22 -2.67
C GLY A 37 -24.27 -0.81 -4.09
N ALA A 38 -23.06 -0.28 -4.29
CA ALA A 38 -22.52 -0.06 -5.63
C ALA A 38 -21.96 -1.35 -6.25
N THR A 39 -21.77 -1.35 -7.57
CA THR A 39 -21.13 -2.46 -8.30
C THR A 39 -19.85 -1.99 -8.96
N ALA A 40 -18.80 -2.81 -8.90
CA ALA A 40 -17.50 -2.51 -9.48
C ALA A 40 -17.13 -3.49 -10.60
N THR A 41 -16.63 -2.94 -11.71
CA THR A 41 -16.07 -3.67 -12.84
C THR A 41 -14.64 -3.25 -13.08
N PHE A 42 -13.69 -4.17 -12.92
CA PHE A 42 -12.29 -3.95 -13.24
C PHE A 42 -12.06 -4.07 -14.75
N LEU A 43 -11.35 -3.10 -15.30
CA LEU A 43 -10.88 -3.08 -16.69
C LEU A 43 -9.36 -3.17 -16.68
N SER A 44 -8.81 -4.26 -17.22
CA SER A 44 -7.38 -4.52 -17.15
C SER A 44 -6.83 -5.14 -18.41
N ARG A 45 -5.67 -4.68 -18.86
CA ARG A 45 -4.88 -5.28 -19.94
C ARG A 45 -4.04 -6.43 -19.41
N ASP A 46 -3.32 -6.18 -18.31
CA ASP A 46 -2.46 -7.14 -17.65
C ASP A 46 -2.99 -7.45 -16.25
N MET A 47 -3.35 -8.71 -16.03
CA MET A 47 -3.85 -9.19 -14.73
C MET A 47 -3.34 -10.61 -14.46
N PRO A 48 -2.53 -10.85 -13.41
CA PRO A 48 -2.12 -12.17 -13.00
C PRO A 48 -3.34 -13.04 -12.65
N PRO A 49 -3.36 -14.34 -13.00
CA PRO A 49 -4.51 -15.22 -12.76
C PRO A 49 -4.97 -15.25 -11.29
N ALA A 50 -4.03 -15.19 -10.34
CA ALA A 50 -4.35 -15.17 -8.92
C ALA A 50 -5.10 -13.90 -8.49
N LEU A 51 -4.74 -12.73 -9.02
CA LEU A 51 -5.45 -11.47 -8.77
C LEU A 51 -6.81 -11.45 -9.48
N ALA A 52 -6.88 -11.95 -10.72
CA ALA A 52 -8.14 -12.11 -11.43
C ALA A 52 -9.14 -13.01 -10.68
N ALA A 53 -8.66 -14.11 -10.10
CA ALA A 53 -9.47 -15.00 -9.27
C ALA A 53 -9.93 -14.28 -7.99
N LEU A 54 -9.06 -13.53 -7.33
CA LEU A 54 -9.38 -12.78 -6.12
C LEU A 54 -10.47 -11.72 -6.36
N ILE A 55 -10.39 -10.95 -7.45
CA ILE A 55 -11.41 -9.95 -7.83
C ILE A 55 -12.79 -10.62 -7.96
N ARG A 56 -12.85 -11.77 -8.63
CA ARG A 56 -14.11 -12.52 -8.83
C ARG A 56 -14.62 -13.15 -7.55
N GLU A 57 -13.74 -13.72 -6.72
CA GLU A 57 -14.08 -14.29 -5.41
C GLU A 57 -14.70 -13.23 -4.48
N LYS A 58 -14.23 -11.98 -4.57
CA LYS A 58 -14.78 -10.82 -3.86
C LYS A 58 -16.11 -10.31 -4.43
N GLY A 59 -16.60 -10.88 -5.52
CA GLY A 59 -17.89 -10.55 -6.11
C GLY A 59 -17.87 -9.36 -7.06
N HIS A 60 -16.69 -8.96 -7.55
CA HIS A 60 -16.52 -7.90 -8.55
C HIS A 60 -16.31 -8.49 -9.94
N TRP A 61 -16.62 -7.70 -10.96
CA TRP A 61 -16.43 -8.10 -12.36
C TRP A 61 -15.01 -7.77 -12.83
N LEU A 62 -14.51 -8.54 -13.80
CA LEU A 62 -13.23 -8.27 -14.46
C LEU A 62 -13.37 -8.49 -15.96
N VAL A 63 -13.03 -7.47 -16.72
CA VAL A 63 -12.99 -7.47 -18.19
C VAL A 63 -11.54 -7.28 -18.64
N ALA A 64 -11.07 -8.20 -19.47
CA ALA A 64 -9.76 -8.11 -20.10
C ALA A 64 -9.82 -7.12 -21.29
N LEU A 65 -8.81 -6.28 -21.41
CA LEU A 65 -8.67 -5.28 -22.46
C LEU A 65 -7.57 -5.67 -23.44
N SER A 66 -7.79 -5.46 -24.74
CA SER A 66 -6.71 -5.50 -25.74
C SER A 66 -5.84 -4.24 -25.70
N ASP A 67 -6.48 -3.09 -25.53
CA ASP A 67 -5.88 -1.76 -25.60
C ASP A 67 -6.80 -0.72 -24.93
N ASP A 68 -6.38 0.55 -24.95
CA ASP A 68 -7.14 1.63 -24.34
C ASP A 68 -8.37 2.05 -25.18
N GLN A 69 -8.40 1.75 -26.48
CA GLN A 69 -9.56 2.01 -27.34
C GLN A 69 -10.71 1.05 -27.01
N ALA A 70 -10.40 -0.22 -26.75
CA ALA A 70 -11.35 -1.20 -26.25
C ALA A 70 -11.94 -0.77 -24.89
N CYS A 71 -11.11 -0.18 -24.02
CA CYS A 71 -11.57 0.40 -22.74
C CYS A 71 -12.59 1.51 -22.98
N LEU A 72 -12.28 2.48 -23.85
CA LEU A 72 -13.17 3.60 -24.17
C LEU A 72 -14.49 3.14 -24.81
N ALA A 73 -14.46 2.12 -25.67
CA ALA A 73 -15.66 1.55 -26.28
C ALA A 73 -16.59 0.92 -25.23
N LEU A 74 -16.02 0.15 -24.29
CA LEU A 74 -16.78 -0.45 -23.18
C LEU A 74 -17.39 0.62 -22.25
N LEU A 75 -16.63 1.68 -21.97
CA LEU A 75 -17.14 2.80 -21.17
C LEU A 75 -18.30 3.50 -21.88
N ALA A 76 -18.22 3.71 -23.20
CA ALA A 76 -19.27 4.36 -23.97
C ALA A 76 -20.57 3.54 -24.04
N GLU A 77 -20.47 2.20 -24.03
CA GLU A 77 -21.64 1.33 -23.94
C GLU A 77 -22.23 1.31 -22.52
N ALA A 78 -21.36 1.32 -21.51
CA ALA A 78 -21.78 1.19 -20.12
C ALA A 78 -22.30 2.51 -19.53
N GLU A 79 -21.74 3.67 -19.89
CA GLU A 79 -22.00 4.98 -19.29
C GLU A 79 -21.97 4.95 -17.73
N PRO A 80 -20.83 4.63 -17.10
CA PRO A 80 -20.77 4.48 -15.66
C PRO A 80 -20.85 5.83 -14.93
N GLU A 81 -21.37 5.81 -13.71
CA GLU A 81 -21.37 6.99 -12.83
C GLU A 81 -19.95 7.43 -12.49
N TRP A 82 -19.05 6.46 -12.30
CA TRP A 82 -17.64 6.71 -12.00
C TRP A 82 -16.71 5.81 -12.83
N LEU A 83 -15.67 6.42 -13.37
CA LEU A 83 -14.43 5.75 -13.77
C LEU A 83 -13.34 6.09 -12.75
N ILE A 84 -12.77 5.07 -12.11
CA ILE A 84 -11.60 5.19 -11.24
C ILE A 84 -10.37 4.76 -12.06
N VAL A 85 -9.38 5.65 -12.17
CA VAL A 85 -8.13 5.39 -12.90
C VAL A 85 -6.98 5.29 -11.91
N ASP A 86 -6.27 4.17 -11.94
CA ASP A 86 -5.10 3.93 -11.10
C ASP A 86 -3.99 3.26 -11.93
N HIS A 87 -3.29 4.08 -12.72
CA HIS A 87 -2.30 3.60 -13.68
C HIS A 87 -1.29 4.68 -14.06
N TYR A 88 0.01 4.42 -13.88
CA TYR A 88 1.08 5.39 -14.18
C TYR A 88 1.18 5.82 -15.65
N GLY A 89 0.77 4.94 -16.56
CA GLY A 89 0.81 5.18 -18.01
C GLY A 89 -0.42 5.88 -18.58
N LEU A 90 -1.42 6.23 -17.77
CA LEU A 90 -2.61 6.95 -18.22
C LEU A 90 -2.60 8.37 -17.65
N ASP A 91 -2.90 9.35 -18.51
CA ASP A 91 -2.86 10.78 -18.19
C ASP A 91 -4.12 11.48 -18.72
N VAL A 92 -4.09 12.82 -18.68
CA VAL A 92 -5.13 13.71 -19.21
C VAL A 92 -5.67 13.31 -20.60
N ARG A 93 -4.87 12.72 -21.48
CA ARG A 93 -5.31 12.33 -22.83
C ARG A 93 -6.33 11.20 -22.77
N PHE A 94 -6.06 10.19 -21.94
CA PHE A 94 -6.98 9.08 -21.72
C PHE A 94 -8.23 9.56 -20.98
N GLU A 95 -8.05 10.39 -19.96
CA GLU A 95 -9.13 10.90 -19.12
C GLU A 95 -10.10 11.78 -19.92
N GLN A 96 -9.60 12.68 -20.77
CA GLN A 96 -10.41 13.48 -21.69
C GLN A 96 -11.15 12.63 -22.72
N ALA A 97 -10.54 11.56 -23.22
CA ALA A 97 -11.23 10.63 -24.10
C ALA A 97 -12.35 9.87 -23.37
N ALA A 98 -12.15 9.56 -22.09
CA ALA A 98 -13.14 8.87 -21.25
C ALA A 98 -14.29 9.79 -20.78
N ARG A 99 -14.11 11.12 -20.74
CA ARG A 99 -15.15 12.10 -20.38
C ARG A 99 -16.43 11.98 -21.20
N CYS A 100 -16.33 11.57 -22.46
CA CYS A 100 -17.49 11.38 -23.33
C CYS A 100 -18.39 10.22 -22.89
N ALA A 101 -17.89 9.34 -22.01
CA ALA A 101 -18.55 8.10 -21.61
C ALA A 101 -18.80 8.02 -20.10
N ALA A 102 -17.80 8.30 -19.27
CA ALA A 102 -17.94 8.27 -17.82
C ALA A 102 -18.50 9.60 -17.30
N ARG A 103 -19.54 9.55 -16.46
CA ARG A 103 -20.17 10.75 -15.88
C ARG A 103 -19.20 11.52 -14.99
N LYS A 104 -18.39 10.80 -14.21
CA LYS A 104 -17.31 11.35 -13.40
C LYS A 104 -16.05 10.49 -13.44
N ILE A 105 -14.91 11.13 -13.23
CA ILE A 105 -13.59 10.49 -13.22
C ILE A 105 -12.92 10.75 -11.88
N MET A 106 -12.47 9.67 -11.23
CA MET A 106 -11.57 9.71 -10.09
C MET A 106 -10.19 9.21 -10.54
N VAL A 107 -9.13 9.90 -10.14
CA VAL A 107 -7.74 9.46 -10.37
C VAL A 107 -7.08 9.17 -9.02
N ILE A 108 -6.38 8.03 -8.93
CA ILE A 108 -5.44 7.75 -7.84
C ILE A 108 -4.03 8.06 -8.36
N ASP A 109 -3.41 9.09 -7.79
CA ASP A 109 -2.06 9.52 -8.17
C ASP A 109 -1.21 9.68 -6.92
N ASP A 110 0.03 9.19 -6.98
CA ASP A 110 1.00 9.29 -5.89
C ASP A 110 2.32 9.97 -6.33
N LEU A 111 2.39 10.46 -7.57
CA LEU A 111 3.58 11.10 -8.14
C LEU A 111 3.49 12.63 -8.16
N ALA A 112 2.33 13.19 -8.51
CA ALA A 112 2.09 14.61 -8.75
C ALA A 112 3.04 15.20 -9.81
N ASP A 113 3.22 14.47 -10.92
CA ASP A 113 4.17 14.78 -11.98
C ASP A 113 3.53 14.97 -13.37
N ARG A 114 2.20 14.84 -13.46
CA ARG A 114 1.44 14.92 -14.71
C ARG A 114 0.11 15.63 -14.51
N VAL A 115 -0.43 16.13 -15.62
CA VAL A 115 -1.76 16.76 -15.65
C VAL A 115 -2.83 15.67 -15.72
N HIS A 116 -3.91 15.90 -14.99
CA HIS A 116 -5.10 15.08 -14.99
C HIS A 116 -6.35 15.92 -15.36
N ASP A 117 -7.35 15.29 -15.98
CA ASP A 117 -8.72 15.78 -16.13
C ASP A 117 -9.66 14.86 -15.36
N CYS A 118 -9.84 15.16 -14.07
CA CYS A 118 -10.67 14.37 -13.17
C CYS A 118 -11.52 15.25 -12.25
N ASP A 119 -12.59 14.67 -11.71
CA ASP A 119 -13.49 15.32 -10.75
C ASP A 119 -13.04 15.11 -9.31
N LEU A 120 -12.34 14.01 -9.06
CA LEU A 120 -11.78 13.65 -7.76
C LEU A 120 -10.36 13.12 -7.95
N LEU A 121 -9.40 13.63 -7.18
CA LEU A 121 -8.06 13.09 -7.11
C LEU A 121 -7.78 12.56 -5.70
N LEU A 122 -7.25 11.34 -5.62
CA LEU A 122 -6.77 10.74 -4.39
C LEU A 122 -5.26 10.60 -4.42
N ASP A 123 -4.57 11.26 -3.50
CA ASP A 123 -3.19 10.96 -3.15
C ASP A 123 -3.11 10.64 -1.65
N GLN A 124 -2.87 9.37 -1.33
CA GLN A 124 -2.84 8.89 0.05
C GLN A 124 -1.50 9.13 0.77
N ASN A 125 -0.50 9.74 0.11
CA ASN A 125 0.84 9.83 0.65
C ASN A 125 0.98 10.91 1.74
N LEU A 126 1.62 10.53 2.84
CA LEU A 126 2.09 11.49 3.84
C LEU A 126 3.11 12.44 3.22
N GLY A 127 2.96 13.73 3.50
CA GLY A 127 3.81 14.80 2.95
C GLY A 127 3.26 15.44 1.67
N ARG A 128 2.26 14.84 1.02
CA ARG A 128 1.52 15.49 -0.07
C ARG A 128 0.56 16.54 0.49
N ASN A 129 0.31 17.59 -0.30
CA ASN A 129 -0.68 18.63 -0.05
C ASN A 129 -1.22 19.17 -1.39
N ALA A 130 -2.27 19.99 -1.34
CA ALA A 130 -2.93 20.55 -2.52
C ALA A 130 -2.01 21.38 -3.44
N GLU A 131 -0.97 22.01 -2.89
CA GLU A 131 -0.03 22.83 -3.68
C GLU A 131 0.72 22.01 -4.73
N HIS A 132 1.00 20.74 -4.43
CA HIS A 132 1.66 19.84 -5.36
C HIS A 132 0.82 19.55 -6.61
N TYR A 133 -0.50 19.71 -6.52
CA TYR A 133 -1.43 19.52 -7.64
C TYR A 133 -1.85 20.84 -8.29
N ARG A 134 -1.30 21.98 -7.86
CA ARG A 134 -1.63 23.27 -8.49
C ARG A 134 -1.23 23.25 -9.96
N GLY A 135 -2.23 23.42 -10.84
CA GLY A 135 -2.02 23.40 -12.30
C GLY A 135 -1.88 22.00 -12.89
N LEU A 136 -1.96 20.95 -12.07
CA LEU A 136 -2.00 19.55 -12.51
C LEU A 136 -3.42 18.98 -12.54
N THR A 137 -4.41 19.67 -11.94
CA THR A 137 -5.82 19.28 -11.99
C THR A 137 -6.71 20.46 -12.40
N PRO A 138 -7.93 20.20 -12.90
CA PRO A 138 -8.90 21.24 -13.19
C PRO A 138 -9.33 21.98 -11.91
N GLY A 139 -9.75 23.24 -12.03
CA GLY A 139 -10.16 24.05 -10.88
C GLY A 139 -11.38 23.51 -10.12
N HIS A 140 -12.18 22.63 -10.72
CA HIS A 140 -13.32 21.97 -10.09
C HIS A 140 -12.97 20.63 -9.41
N CYS A 141 -11.74 20.13 -9.58
CA CYS A 141 -11.32 18.85 -9.05
C CYS A 141 -11.25 18.89 -7.52
N GLN A 142 -11.96 17.97 -6.87
CA GLN A 142 -11.84 17.76 -5.43
C GLN A 142 -10.58 16.95 -5.13
N LEU A 143 -9.77 17.42 -4.18
CA LEU A 143 -8.52 16.76 -3.78
C LEU A 143 -8.70 16.05 -2.43
N LEU A 144 -8.53 14.73 -2.42
CA LEU A 144 -8.43 13.89 -1.22
C LEU A 144 -6.96 13.56 -0.99
N ILE A 145 -6.29 14.38 -0.18
CA ILE A 145 -4.85 14.27 0.01
C ILE A 145 -4.49 13.87 1.44
N GLY A 146 -3.59 12.91 1.55
CA GLY A 146 -2.98 12.46 2.78
C GLY A 146 -3.48 11.10 3.26
N PRO A 147 -2.77 10.53 4.25
CA PRO A 147 -2.97 9.16 4.70
C PRO A 147 -4.29 8.94 5.46
N SER A 148 -5.04 10.00 5.77
CA SER A 148 -6.43 9.90 6.24
C SER A 148 -7.38 9.29 5.20
N TYR A 149 -6.97 9.26 3.93
CA TYR A 149 -7.68 8.65 2.80
C TYR A 149 -7.03 7.35 2.31
N ALA A 150 -6.05 6.81 3.04
CA ALA A 150 -5.38 5.56 2.66
C ALA A 150 -6.38 4.41 2.51
N LEU A 151 -6.31 3.73 1.36
CA LEU A 151 -7.19 2.62 1.01
C LEU A 151 -6.69 1.34 1.68
N LEU A 152 -7.08 1.14 2.93
CA LEU A 152 -6.68 0.00 3.76
C LEU A 152 -7.83 -0.98 3.98
N ARG A 153 -7.48 -2.26 4.03
CA ARG A 153 -8.45 -3.33 4.30
C ARG A 153 -9.02 -3.19 5.73
N PRO A 154 -10.29 -3.58 5.96
CA PRO A 154 -10.95 -3.42 7.26
C PRO A 154 -10.24 -4.13 8.44
N ASP A 155 -9.55 -5.24 8.18
CA ASP A 155 -8.80 -6.02 9.17
C ASP A 155 -7.75 -5.18 9.91
N PHE A 156 -7.15 -4.17 9.27
CA PHE A 156 -6.22 -3.24 9.91
C PHE A 156 -6.92 -2.33 10.93
N ALA A 157 -8.10 -1.82 10.60
CA ALA A 157 -8.90 -1.00 11.51
C ALA A 157 -9.41 -1.84 12.71
N GLU A 158 -9.88 -3.06 12.45
CA GLU A 158 -10.36 -4.00 13.48
C GLU A 158 -9.28 -4.36 14.49
N LEU A 159 -8.03 -4.57 14.04
CA LEU A 159 -6.91 -4.96 14.90
C LEU A 159 -6.17 -3.78 15.54
N ARG A 160 -6.48 -2.54 15.14
CA ARG A 160 -5.77 -1.33 15.60
C ARG A 160 -5.71 -1.23 17.12
N ASN A 161 -6.84 -1.30 17.81
CA ASN A 161 -6.89 -1.09 19.26
C ASN A 161 -6.03 -2.12 20.03
N ILE A 162 -6.14 -3.40 19.66
CA ILE A 162 -5.35 -4.48 20.26
C ILE A 162 -3.86 -4.29 19.95
N SER A 163 -3.52 -3.93 18.72
CA SER A 163 -2.14 -3.65 18.32
C SER A 163 -1.57 -2.52 19.18
N LEU A 164 -2.23 -1.36 19.24
CA LEU A 164 -1.75 -0.18 19.97
C LEU A 164 -1.56 -0.44 21.47
N GLN A 165 -2.47 -1.19 22.10
CA GLN A 165 -2.33 -1.55 23.51
C GLN A 165 -1.04 -2.35 23.76
N ARG A 166 -0.72 -3.32 22.89
CA ARG A 166 0.52 -4.10 22.98
C ARG A 166 1.78 -3.26 22.84
N ARG A 167 1.77 -2.20 22.03
CA ARG A 167 2.96 -1.35 21.77
C ARG A 167 3.47 -0.62 23.00
N THR A 168 2.63 -0.45 24.02
CA THR A 168 3.01 0.23 25.28
C THR A 168 4.10 -0.51 26.06
N ALA A 169 4.32 -1.81 25.79
CA ALA A 169 5.34 -2.60 26.45
C ALA A 169 6.78 -2.15 26.14
N GLY A 170 7.03 -1.55 24.97
CA GLY A 170 8.37 -1.06 24.60
C GLY A 170 9.45 -2.14 24.47
N VAL A 171 9.06 -3.39 24.18
CA VAL A 171 9.99 -4.54 24.07
C VAL A 171 9.81 -5.19 22.71
N VAL A 172 10.93 -5.45 22.02
CA VAL A 172 10.95 -6.20 20.76
C VAL A 172 11.27 -7.67 21.04
N ARG A 173 10.34 -8.56 20.71
CA ARG A 173 10.54 -10.03 20.71
C ARG A 173 10.33 -10.62 19.32
N HIS A 174 9.53 -9.97 18.48
CA HIS A 174 9.23 -10.42 17.13
C HIS A 174 9.50 -9.32 16.10
N ILE A 175 10.44 -9.57 15.18
CA ILE A 175 10.69 -8.70 14.03
C ILE A 175 10.04 -9.30 12.79
N LEU A 176 9.24 -8.50 12.11
CA LEU A 176 8.67 -8.81 10.80
C LEU A 176 9.56 -8.22 9.70
N ILE A 177 9.93 -9.01 8.71
CA ILE A 177 10.69 -8.57 7.54
C ILE A 177 9.80 -8.73 6.32
N SER A 178 9.50 -7.63 5.63
CA SER A 178 8.69 -7.65 4.40
C SER A 178 9.00 -6.46 3.51
N MET A 179 9.46 -6.74 2.28
CA MET A 179 9.77 -5.73 1.26
C MET A 179 8.58 -5.38 0.35
N GLY A 180 7.39 -5.88 0.68
CA GLY A 180 6.19 -5.73 -0.13
C GLY A 180 6.01 -6.86 -1.16
N GLY A 181 5.17 -6.62 -2.16
CA GLY A 181 4.74 -7.65 -3.11
C GLY A 181 5.78 -8.03 -4.17
N PHE A 182 6.76 -7.17 -4.43
CA PHE A 182 7.82 -7.41 -5.41
C PHE A 182 9.18 -7.05 -4.79
N ASP A 183 10.02 -8.05 -4.59
CA ASP A 183 11.40 -7.92 -4.13
C ASP A 183 12.33 -8.50 -5.20
N GLY A 184 12.43 -7.79 -6.33
CA GLY A 184 13.20 -8.23 -7.49
C GLY A 184 14.70 -8.35 -7.21
N ASP A 185 15.23 -7.47 -6.37
CA ASP A 185 16.67 -7.34 -6.09
C ASP A 185 17.14 -8.15 -4.88
N ASN A 186 16.27 -9.00 -4.31
CA ASN A 186 16.54 -9.80 -3.11
C ASN A 186 17.01 -8.97 -1.91
N VAL A 187 16.37 -7.80 -1.70
CA VAL A 187 16.66 -6.95 -0.54
C VAL A 187 16.34 -7.70 0.76
N THR A 188 15.36 -8.60 0.74
CA THR A 188 15.09 -9.52 1.86
C THR A 188 16.32 -10.33 2.25
N GLY A 189 17.02 -10.93 1.28
CA GLY A 189 18.27 -11.64 1.51
C GLY A 189 19.36 -10.74 2.08
N ALA A 190 19.54 -9.54 1.51
CA ALA A 190 20.52 -8.57 2.01
C ALA A 190 20.27 -8.15 3.47
N VAL A 191 18.99 -7.94 3.83
CA VAL A 191 18.58 -7.65 5.22
C VAL A 191 18.92 -8.82 6.15
N LEU A 192 18.61 -10.06 5.77
CA LEU A 192 18.93 -11.24 6.58
C LEU A 192 20.44 -11.43 6.77
N SER A 193 21.23 -11.26 5.70
CA SER A 193 22.70 -11.34 5.79
C SER A 193 23.28 -10.25 6.70
N ALA A 194 22.76 -9.03 6.63
CA ALA A 194 23.15 -7.97 7.55
C ALA A 194 22.78 -8.31 9.00
N LEU A 195 21.58 -8.86 9.23
CA LEU A 195 21.11 -9.27 10.55
C LEU A 195 21.98 -10.35 11.20
N GLN A 196 22.57 -11.28 10.43
CA GLN A 196 23.50 -12.30 10.99
C GLN A 196 24.70 -11.68 11.71
N SER A 197 25.10 -10.48 11.29
CA SER A 197 26.23 -9.75 11.89
C SER A 197 25.82 -8.86 13.07
N CYS A 198 24.51 -8.73 13.34
CA CYS A 198 24.01 -7.89 14.42
C CYS A 198 24.08 -8.59 15.78
N SER A 199 24.46 -7.84 16.81
CA SER A 199 24.34 -8.29 18.21
C SER A 199 22.97 -7.89 18.76
N LEU A 200 21.96 -8.73 18.56
CA LEU A 200 20.58 -8.49 19.04
C LEU A 200 20.21 -9.46 20.19
N PRO A 201 19.17 -9.16 20.99
CA PRO A 201 18.73 -10.01 22.09
C PRO A 201 18.43 -11.46 21.67
N ALA A 202 18.85 -12.43 22.48
CA ALA A 202 18.70 -13.87 22.16
C ALA A 202 17.24 -14.35 22.06
N GLY A 203 16.31 -13.68 22.77
CA GLY A 203 14.88 -14.03 22.77
C GLY A 203 14.09 -13.54 21.56
N LEU A 204 14.75 -13.06 20.51
CA LEU A 204 14.08 -12.63 19.28
C LEU A 204 13.62 -13.82 18.43
N ARG A 205 12.56 -13.59 17.67
CA ARG A 205 12.19 -14.40 16.51
C ARG A 205 11.97 -13.51 15.30
N LEU A 206 12.18 -14.05 14.12
CA LEU A 206 12.00 -13.37 12.84
C LEU A 206 10.89 -14.05 12.04
N SER A 207 10.02 -13.25 11.42
CA SER A 207 9.15 -13.73 10.35
C SER A 207 9.46 -12.96 9.08
N VAL A 208 9.74 -13.68 8.00
CA VAL A 208 10.07 -13.13 6.69
C VAL A 208 8.89 -13.40 5.76
N VAL A 209 8.28 -12.35 5.21
CA VAL A 209 7.14 -12.51 4.29
C VAL A 209 7.58 -12.31 2.86
N MET A 210 7.26 -13.28 2.02
CA MET A 210 7.58 -13.26 0.59
C MET A 210 6.32 -13.47 -0.26
N GLY A 211 6.30 -12.84 -1.44
CA GLY A 211 5.29 -13.11 -2.47
C GLY A 211 5.39 -14.54 -3.00
N ARG A 212 4.26 -15.11 -3.45
CA ARG A 212 4.20 -16.49 -3.97
C ARG A 212 5.10 -16.71 -5.19
N ASP A 213 5.26 -15.67 -5.99
CA ASP A 213 6.01 -15.70 -7.25
C ASP A 213 7.43 -15.14 -7.11
N SER A 214 7.93 -14.98 -5.87
CA SER A 214 9.28 -14.48 -5.65
C SER A 214 10.31 -15.54 -6.10
N PRO A 215 11.32 -15.17 -6.92
CA PRO A 215 12.36 -16.09 -7.34
C PRO A 215 13.35 -16.44 -6.22
N TRP A 216 13.26 -15.75 -5.07
CA TRP A 216 14.25 -15.83 -4.00
C TRP A 216 13.85 -16.77 -2.85
N ILE A 217 12.64 -17.37 -2.89
CA ILE A 217 12.07 -18.17 -1.79
C ILE A 217 13.06 -19.22 -1.26
N ASP A 218 13.66 -20.01 -2.15
CA ASP A 218 14.58 -21.08 -1.76
C ASP A 218 15.86 -20.52 -1.11
N SER A 219 16.46 -19.50 -1.72
CA SER A 219 17.69 -18.87 -1.21
C SER A 219 17.48 -18.18 0.14
N VAL A 220 16.33 -17.51 0.31
CA VAL A 220 15.95 -16.88 1.58
C VAL A 220 15.62 -17.93 2.64
N GLY A 221 15.01 -19.05 2.26
CA GLY A 221 14.78 -20.20 3.14
C GLY A 221 16.07 -20.81 3.67
N GLN A 222 17.08 -20.98 2.80
CA GLN A 222 18.41 -21.45 3.20
C GLN A 222 19.08 -20.47 4.17
N LEU A 223 19.02 -19.16 3.88
CA LEU A 223 19.58 -18.14 4.75
C LEU A 223 18.88 -18.10 6.11
N ALA A 224 17.55 -18.18 6.14
CA ALA A 224 16.74 -18.25 7.36
C ALA A 224 17.16 -19.41 8.27
N ALA A 225 17.49 -20.58 7.70
CA ALA A 225 17.94 -21.74 8.47
C ALA A 225 19.31 -21.55 9.15
N THR A 226 20.10 -20.55 8.71
CA THR A 226 21.42 -20.23 9.28
C THR A 226 21.39 -19.04 10.26
N MET A 227 20.20 -18.49 10.54
CA MET A 227 20.07 -17.35 11.45
C MET A 227 20.30 -17.77 12.91
N PRO A 228 20.90 -16.89 13.74
CA PRO A 228 21.05 -17.16 15.17
C PRO A 228 19.72 -17.10 15.95
N TRP A 229 18.65 -16.60 15.33
CA TRP A 229 17.30 -16.53 15.89
C TRP A 229 16.33 -17.43 15.12
N PRO A 230 15.29 -18.00 15.77
CA PRO A 230 14.21 -18.69 15.07
C PRO A 230 13.63 -17.79 13.97
N THR A 231 13.77 -18.25 12.72
CA THR A 231 13.40 -17.46 11.53
C THR A 231 12.48 -18.30 10.66
N GLU A 232 11.27 -17.78 10.43
CA GLU A 232 10.26 -18.43 9.61
C GLU A 232 10.04 -17.67 8.31
N VAL A 233 10.07 -18.37 7.18
CA VAL A 233 9.73 -17.80 5.86
C VAL A 233 8.28 -18.12 5.53
N LEU A 234 7.45 -17.09 5.45
CA LEU A 234 6.02 -17.16 5.19
C LEU A 234 5.73 -16.70 3.76
N VAL A 235 5.25 -17.63 2.91
CA VAL A 235 4.98 -17.35 1.50
C VAL A 235 3.49 -17.10 1.27
N GLY A 236 3.16 -15.97 0.64
CA GLY A 236 1.79 -15.67 0.21
C GLY A 236 0.79 -15.46 1.35
N VAL A 237 1.23 -14.80 2.42
CA VAL A 237 0.43 -14.43 3.60
C VAL A 237 -0.83 -13.64 3.19
N ARG A 238 -2.00 -14.10 3.64
CA ARG A 238 -3.29 -13.42 3.40
C ARG A 238 -3.69 -12.49 4.56
N ASP A 239 -3.39 -12.90 5.79
CA ASP A 239 -3.71 -12.17 7.02
C ASP A 239 -2.50 -11.34 7.52
N MET A 240 -2.12 -10.34 6.71
CA MET A 240 -1.01 -9.45 7.03
C MET A 240 -1.32 -8.58 8.27
N ALA A 241 -2.57 -8.18 8.45
CA ALA A 241 -2.98 -7.35 9.58
C ALA A 241 -2.73 -8.07 10.93
N ARG A 242 -3.09 -9.35 11.04
CA ARG A 242 -2.77 -10.16 12.24
C ARG A 242 -1.28 -10.34 12.44
N LEU A 243 -0.54 -10.62 11.37
CA LEU A 243 0.91 -10.81 11.45
C LEU A 243 1.61 -9.53 11.95
N MET A 244 1.31 -8.38 11.34
CA MET A 244 1.84 -7.08 11.77
C MET A 244 1.41 -6.74 13.21
N SER A 245 0.15 -6.97 13.58
CA SER A 245 -0.34 -6.75 14.95
C SER A 245 0.41 -7.62 15.96
N ALA A 246 0.78 -8.85 15.58
CA ALA A 246 1.51 -9.78 16.42
C ALA A 246 3.05 -9.56 16.45
N SER A 247 3.60 -8.73 15.58
CA SER A 247 5.01 -8.33 15.56
C SER A 247 5.26 -7.08 16.39
N ASP A 248 6.49 -6.85 16.85
CA ASP A 248 6.84 -5.70 17.70
C ASP A 248 7.61 -4.62 16.95
N LEU A 249 8.31 -5.00 15.88
CA LEU A 249 9.05 -4.12 14.99
C LEU A 249 9.01 -4.69 13.57
N ALA A 250 9.00 -3.83 12.56
CA ALA A 250 9.12 -4.22 11.16
C ALA A 250 10.43 -3.72 10.54
N ILE A 251 10.97 -4.48 9.57
CA ILE A 251 11.93 -4.02 8.58
C ILE A 251 11.23 -4.13 7.22
N GLY A 252 11.03 -3.02 6.52
CA GLY A 252 10.23 -3.06 5.30
C GLY A 252 10.29 -1.84 4.41
N ALA A 253 9.70 -1.97 3.22
CA ALA A 253 9.71 -0.94 2.18
C ALA A 253 8.71 0.20 2.42
N ALA A 254 8.98 1.37 1.85
CA ALA A 254 8.17 2.59 1.94
C ALA A 254 6.99 2.68 0.94
N GLY A 255 6.46 1.53 0.48
CA GLY A 255 5.25 1.47 -0.37
C GLY A 255 3.93 1.51 0.42
N GLY A 256 2.83 1.03 -0.17
CA GLY A 256 1.49 1.04 0.46
C GLY A 256 1.42 0.37 1.84
N ALA A 257 2.28 -0.61 2.11
CA ALA A 257 2.40 -1.25 3.42
C ALA A 257 2.86 -0.29 4.55
N ALA A 258 3.37 0.90 4.21
CA ALA A 258 3.66 1.93 5.21
C ALA A 258 2.39 2.40 5.93
N TRP A 259 1.27 2.51 5.21
CA TRP A 259 -0.01 2.93 5.78
C TRP A 259 -0.65 1.83 6.65
N GLU A 260 -0.43 0.57 6.28
CA GLU A 260 -0.80 -0.61 7.08
C GLU A 260 -0.08 -0.60 8.44
N ARG A 261 1.25 -0.41 8.43
CA ARG A 261 2.06 -0.32 9.66
C ARG A 261 1.71 0.91 10.50
N ALA A 262 1.47 2.05 9.84
CA ALA A 262 0.98 3.26 10.47
C ALA A 262 -0.30 2.99 11.27
N THR A 263 -1.30 2.37 10.65
CA THR A 263 -2.56 2.01 11.31
C THR A 263 -2.35 1.17 12.57
N LEU A 264 -1.43 0.21 12.54
CA LEU A 264 -1.19 -0.68 13.67
C LEU A 264 -0.21 -0.10 14.69
N GLY A 265 0.31 1.11 14.46
CA GLY A 265 1.36 1.73 15.25
C GLY A 265 2.60 0.85 15.35
N LEU A 266 2.93 0.08 14.30
CA LEU A 266 4.06 -0.83 14.26
C LEU A 266 5.34 -0.06 13.92
N PRO A 267 6.30 0.10 14.86
CA PRO A 267 7.58 0.74 14.57
C PRO A 267 8.30 0.05 13.42
N VAL A 268 8.94 0.84 12.55
CA VAL A 268 9.56 0.31 11.34
C VAL A 268 10.94 0.91 11.09
N LEU A 269 11.91 0.05 10.77
CA LEU A 269 13.11 0.40 10.04
C LEU A 269 12.78 0.32 8.54
N LEU A 270 12.74 1.47 7.90
CA LEU A 270 12.19 1.67 6.57
C LEU A 270 13.31 1.69 5.53
N LEU A 271 13.12 0.98 4.43
CA LEU A 271 13.97 1.04 3.24
C LEU A 271 13.20 1.69 2.09
N ILE A 272 13.89 2.50 1.29
CA ILE A 272 13.36 3.04 0.04
C ILE A 272 13.83 2.09 -1.07
N LEU A 273 12.90 1.42 -1.74
CA LEU A 273 13.21 0.46 -2.81
C LEU A 273 12.95 1.01 -4.21
N ALA A 274 12.30 2.17 -4.30
CA ALA A 274 12.00 2.85 -5.56
C ALA A 274 11.89 4.37 -5.32
N ASP A 275 12.23 5.16 -6.34
CA ASP A 275 12.27 6.63 -6.23
C ASP A 275 10.93 7.24 -5.81
N ASN A 276 9.81 6.66 -6.28
CA ASN A 276 8.46 7.11 -5.90
C ASN A 276 8.14 6.90 -4.41
N GLN A 277 8.90 6.10 -3.68
CA GLN A 277 8.72 5.91 -2.24
C GLN A 277 9.46 6.95 -1.39
N ARG A 278 10.47 7.62 -1.96
CA ARG A 278 11.36 8.55 -1.24
C ARG A 278 10.61 9.69 -0.55
N PRO A 279 9.68 10.42 -1.19
CA PRO A 279 8.97 11.52 -0.53
C PRO A 279 8.17 11.05 0.70
N GLY A 280 7.43 9.95 0.56
CA GLY A 280 6.65 9.36 1.64
C GLY A 280 7.52 8.85 2.79
N ALA A 281 8.64 8.19 2.47
CA ALA A 281 9.62 7.72 3.45
C ALA A 281 10.22 8.88 4.27
N MET A 282 10.63 9.96 3.59
CA MET A 282 11.14 11.15 4.26
C MET A 282 10.09 11.82 5.15
N ALA A 283 8.83 11.87 4.69
CA ALA A 283 7.73 12.43 5.47
C ALA A 283 7.44 11.60 6.73
N LEU A 284 7.47 10.26 6.63
CA LEU A 284 7.33 9.35 7.77
C LEU A 284 8.48 9.53 8.78
N ALA A 285 9.72 9.62 8.29
CA ALA A 285 10.89 9.85 9.14
C ALA A 285 10.80 11.20 9.86
N LYS A 286 10.42 12.27 9.15
CA LYS A 286 10.22 13.61 9.72
C LYS A 286 9.12 13.63 10.79
N ALA A 287 8.07 12.83 10.62
CA ALA A 287 7.00 12.67 11.60
C ALA A 287 7.40 11.80 12.80
N GLY A 288 8.59 11.17 12.78
CA GLY A 288 9.01 10.19 13.79
C GLY A 288 8.29 8.85 13.67
N ALA A 289 7.49 8.64 12.61
CA ALA A 289 6.68 7.44 12.39
C ALA A 289 7.49 6.26 11.84
N ALA A 290 8.69 6.52 11.32
CA ALA A 290 9.60 5.50 10.82
C ALA A 290 11.05 5.92 11.07
N ARG A 291 11.95 4.93 11.20
CA ARG A 291 13.38 5.17 11.13
C ARG A 291 13.87 4.80 9.75
N LEU A 292 14.49 5.73 9.04
CA LEU A 292 14.94 5.50 7.66
C LEU A 292 16.34 4.91 7.65
N LEU A 293 16.54 3.81 6.90
CA LEU A 293 17.87 3.30 6.62
C LEU A 293 18.57 4.22 5.59
N PRO A 294 19.81 4.67 5.83
CA PRO A 294 20.53 5.53 4.89
C PRO A 294 20.73 4.85 3.54
N GLU A 295 20.43 5.56 2.45
CA GLU A 295 20.54 5.04 1.07
C GLU A 295 21.95 5.23 0.48
N ASP A 296 22.74 6.13 1.07
CA ASP A 296 24.10 6.45 0.64
C ASP A 296 25.15 5.44 1.14
N ARG A 297 24.72 4.43 1.91
CA ARG A 297 25.59 3.42 2.51
C ARG A 297 24.99 2.02 2.39
N PRO A 298 25.81 0.96 2.30
CA PRO A 298 25.33 -0.41 2.24
C PRO A 298 24.46 -0.80 3.45
N ILE A 299 23.44 -1.63 3.21
CA ILE A 299 22.56 -2.19 4.26
C ILE A 299 23.39 -2.89 5.34
N ALA A 300 24.41 -3.66 4.96
CA ALA A 300 25.27 -4.39 5.87
C ALA A 300 26.01 -3.49 6.89
N GLU A 301 26.29 -2.24 6.54
CA GLU A 301 27.03 -1.30 7.40
C GLU A 301 26.12 -0.55 8.37
N THR A 302 24.87 -0.29 7.97
CA THR A 302 23.98 0.64 8.68
C THR A 302 22.85 -0.06 9.42
N LEU A 303 22.40 -1.23 8.96
CA LEU A 303 21.20 -1.89 9.48
C LEU A 303 21.26 -2.17 10.97
N CYS A 304 22.36 -2.73 11.48
CA CYS A 304 22.46 -3.08 12.90
C CYS A 304 22.38 -1.85 13.81
N ALA A 305 23.12 -0.79 13.48
CA ALA A 305 23.12 0.44 14.27
C ALA A 305 21.74 1.12 14.24
N GLU A 306 21.11 1.15 13.07
CA GLU A 306 19.79 1.75 12.93
C GLU A 306 18.69 0.96 13.64
N LEU A 307 18.76 -0.38 13.56
CA LEU A 307 17.85 -1.28 14.25
C LEU A 307 18.00 -1.20 15.78
N VAL A 308 19.23 -1.25 16.31
CA VAL A 308 19.47 -1.18 17.75
C VAL A 308 18.93 0.11 18.35
N ALA A 309 19.20 1.26 17.72
CA ALA A 309 18.68 2.52 18.25
C ALA A 309 17.15 2.68 18.07
N LEU A 310 16.51 1.98 17.11
CA LEU A 310 15.04 1.90 17.06
C LEU A 310 14.46 0.99 18.16
N MET A 311 15.21 -0.04 18.58
CA MET A 311 14.79 -0.98 19.62
C MET A 311 14.86 -0.42 21.05
N GLU A 312 15.47 0.75 21.24
CA GLU A 312 15.48 1.44 22.54
C GLU A 312 14.04 1.69 23.02
N PRO A 313 13.66 1.27 24.25
CA PRO A 313 12.25 1.24 24.66
C PRO A 313 11.50 2.58 24.52
N SER A 314 12.15 3.69 24.85
CA SER A 314 11.56 5.03 24.72
C SER A 314 11.38 5.43 23.25
N VAL A 315 12.36 5.11 22.40
CA VAL A 315 12.33 5.37 20.95
C VAL A 315 11.25 4.51 20.29
N LEU A 316 11.17 3.23 20.65
CA LEU A 316 10.19 2.29 20.12
C LEU A 316 8.75 2.73 20.42
N VAL A 317 8.47 3.13 21.67
CA VAL A 317 7.14 3.61 22.08
C VAL A 317 6.83 4.95 21.42
N ALA A 318 7.79 5.87 21.30
CA ALA A 318 7.60 7.13 20.62
C ALA A 318 7.30 6.94 19.12
N ALA A 319 8.08 6.10 18.45
CA ALA A 319 7.87 5.75 17.04
C ALA A 319 6.51 5.09 16.81
N SER A 320 6.08 4.20 17.72
CA SER A 320 4.75 3.59 17.66
C SER A 320 3.63 4.63 17.73
N ARG A 321 3.71 5.58 18.69
CA ARG A 321 2.71 6.65 18.84
C ARG A 321 2.67 7.56 17.61
N ALA A 322 3.84 7.95 17.11
CA ALA A 322 3.94 8.77 15.90
C ALA A 322 3.37 8.04 14.67
N SER A 323 3.71 6.77 14.51
CA SER A 323 3.19 5.88 13.46
C SER A 323 1.66 5.79 13.51
N ALA A 324 1.10 5.57 14.71
CA ALA A 324 -0.35 5.50 14.92
C ALA A 324 -1.07 6.81 14.60
N ALA A 325 -0.41 7.97 14.76
CA ALA A 325 -1.00 9.27 14.47
C ALA A 325 -1.12 9.57 12.97
N VAL A 326 -0.46 8.80 12.10
CA VAL A 326 -0.46 9.04 10.64
C VAL A 326 -1.82 8.70 10.00
N THR A 327 -2.46 7.59 10.39
CA THR A 327 -3.75 7.17 9.81
C THR A 327 -4.57 6.30 10.77
N ASP A 328 -5.88 6.28 10.57
CA ASP A 328 -6.89 5.53 11.34
C ASP A 328 -7.46 4.32 10.58
N ALA A 329 -7.02 4.07 9.33
CA ALA A 329 -7.56 3.06 8.41
C ALA A 329 -9.04 3.22 8.02
N LEU A 330 -9.61 4.42 8.15
CA LEU A 330 -10.97 4.71 7.68
C LEU A 330 -11.01 5.34 6.27
N GLY A 331 -9.87 5.38 5.59
CA GLY A 331 -9.72 6.06 4.30
C GLY A 331 -10.60 5.48 3.20
N ALA A 332 -10.70 4.15 3.11
CA ALA A 332 -11.55 3.49 2.13
C ALA A 332 -13.02 3.89 2.27
N GLN A 333 -13.56 3.95 3.50
CA GLN A 333 -14.93 4.37 3.76
C GLN A 333 -15.13 5.85 3.46
N LYS A 334 -14.17 6.72 3.81
CA LYS A 334 -14.23 8.16 3.52
C LYS A 334 -14.26 8.43 2.01
N VAL A 335 -13.41 7.74 1.24
CA VAL A 335 -13.37 7.85 -0.23
C VAL A 335 -14.65 7.28 -0.84
N ALA A 336 -15.12 6.12 -0.40
CA ALA A 336 -16.36 5.52 -0.86
C ALA A 336 -17.56 6.46 -0.61
N ALA A 337 -17.70 7.02 0.59
CA ALA A 337 -18.74 8.00 0.91
C ALA A 337 -18.69 9.22 -0.02
N THR A 338 -17.48 9.76 -0.27
CA THR A 338 -17.29 10.90 -1.18
C THR A 338 -17.79 10.57 -2.60
N LEU A 339 -17.44 9.39 -3.13
CA LEU A 339 -17.89 8.95 -4.45
C LEU A 339 -19.42 8.80 -4.52
N LEU A 340 -20.03 8.23 -3.49
CA LEU A 340 -21.48 7.96 -3.45
C LEU A 340 -22.32 9.24 -3.25
N GLU A 341 -21.83 10.18 -2.46
CA GLU A 341 -22.47 11.50 -2.28
C GLU A 341 -22.44 12.31 -3.58
N ALA A 342 -21.36 12.16 -4.35
CA ALA A 342 -21.16 12.86 -5.60
C ALA A 342 -21.76 12.15 -6.84
N ALA A 343 -22.24 10.91 -6.73
CA ALA A 343 -22.90 10.17 -7.82
C ALA A 343 -24.32 10.69 -8.09
#